data_AF-A0A4R2J3C1-F1
#
_entry.id   AF-A0A4R2J3C1-F1
#
_cell.length_a   1.000
_cell.length_b   1.000
_cell.length_c   1.000
_cell.angle_alpha   90.00
_cell.angle_beta   90.00
_cell.angle_gamma   90.00
#
_symmetry.space_group_name_H-M   'P 1'
#
loop_
_entity.id
_entity.type
_entity.pdbx_description
1 polymer ?
#
loop_
_entity_poly.entity_id
_entity_poly.type
_entity_poly.pdbx_seq_one_letter_code
_entity_poly.pdbx_strand_id
1 'polypeptide(L)'
;MYREFRPGGDTVDSVWTSTLHGVQRVVPDGCMDILWLNGQLVVAGPDTSAQLAPIDGTIVGVRFRPGVAPGFLGLPASELTDTRVPLADLWAPDRVDQLAEEMLTKPPGQVLLGLAGQARPDPFADAVVTGIQSDVRGMAEDMGLSERQLHRRCLTRFGYGPKTLHRVLRFGQAMELAYDGAAFSDIAYRIGYADQAHLAREVKTLAGATLTELVRTPT
;
A
#
# COMPACT_ATOMS: atom_id res chain seq x y z
N MET A 1 -2.30 14.43 14.09
CA MET A 1 -3.71 14.42 13.64
C MET A 1 -3.74 13.84 12.23
N TYR A 2 -4.56 12.81 12.00
CA TYR A 2 -4.73 12.17 10.70
C TYR A 2 -6.01 12.65 10.01
N ARG A 3 -5.97 12.84 8.69
CA ARG A 3 -7.11 13.17 7.83
C ARG A 3 -6.97 12.43 6.51
N GLU A 4 -8.06 11.85 6.02
CA GLU A 4 -8.11 11.14 4.74
C GLU A 4 -9.25 11.68 3.86
N PHE A 5 -8.99 11.80 2.57
CA PHE A 5 -9.96 12.10 1.53
C PHE A 5 -9.87 11.03 0.44
N ARG A 6 -11.00 10.42 0.07
CA ARG A 6 -11.06 9.43 -1.01
C ARG A 6 -11.66 10.10 -2.26
N PRO A 7 -10.88 10.33 -3.33
CA PRO A 7 -11.37 11.01 -4.53
C PRO A 7 -12.38 10.18 -5.34
N GLY A 8 -12.43 8.87 -5.11
CA GLY A 8 -13.13 7.91 -5.98
C GLY A 8 -12.33 7.61 -7.26
N GLY A 9 -12.77 6.60 -8.01
CA GLY A 9 -12.09 6.14 -9.23
C GLY A 9 -11.27 4.86 -9.03
N ASP A 10 -10.46 4.52 -10.04
CA ASP A 10 -9.77 3.24 -10.20
C ASP A 10 -8.24 3.34 -10.07
N THR A 11 -7.68 4.53 -9.84
CA THR A 11 -6.21 4.74 -9.75
C THR A 11 -5.73 5.18 -8.38
N VAL A 12 -6.47 6.08 -7.73
CA VAL A 12 -6.13 6.64 -6.41
C VAL A 12 -7.12 6.10 -5.37
N ASP A 13 -6.59 5.54 -4.30
CA ASP A 13 -7.41 5.11 -3.17
C ASP A 13 -7.75 6.30 -2.26
N SER A 14 -6.72 7.04 -1.85
CA SER A 14 -6.88 8.20 -0.98
C SER A 14 -5.78 9.24 -1.13
N VAL A 15 -6.09 10.45 -0.70
CA VAL A 15 -5.14 11.50 -0.35
C VAL A 15 -5.26 11.71 1.15
N TRP A 16 -4.15 11.65 1.85
CA TRP A 16 -4.14 11.70 3.30
C TRP A 16 -3.11 12.70 3.83
N THR A 17 -3.33 13.16 5.05
CA THR A 17 -2.43 14.04 5.77
C THR A 17 -2.29 13.54 7.19
N SER A 18 -1.06 13.39 7.66
CA SER A 18 -0.76 12.99 9.03
C SER A 18 0.28 13.91 9.63
N THR A 19 -0.04 14.53 10.75
CA THR A 19 0.95 15.22 11.59
C THR A 19 1.30 14.33 12.78
N LEU A 20 2.57 13.95 12.90
CA LEU A 20 3.09 13.09 13.96
C LEU A 20 4.44 13.62 14.47
N HIS A 21 4.68 13.44 15.76
CA HIS A 21 5.98 13.58 16.39
C HIS A 21 6.30 12.27 17.11
N GLY A 22 7.09 11.39 16.49
CA GLY A 22 7.43 10.09 17.04
C GLY A 22 7.67 9.03 15.98
N VAL A 23 7.38 7.77 16.31
CA VAL A 23 7.56 6.63 15.40
C VAL A 23 6.19 6.20 14.87
N GLN A 24 6.01 6.27 13.56
CA GLN A 24 4.87 5.67 12.88
C GLN A 24 5.18 4.22 12.52
N ARG A 25 4.22 3.33 12.77
CA ARG A 25 4.24 1.97 12.24
C ARG A 25 3.45 1.96 10.94
N VAL A 26 4.14 1.79 9.82
CA VAL A 26 3.53 1.58 8.51
C VAL A 26 3.37 0.08 8.33
N VAL A 27 2.13 -0.39 8.17
CA VAL A 27 1.83 -1.82 7.95
C VAL A 27 1.61 -2.09 6.46
N PRO A 28 1.89 -3.31 5.98
CA PRO A 28 1.68 -3.63 4.57
C PRO A 28 0.20 -3.66 4.22
N ASP A 29 -0.18 -2.99 3.14
CA ASP A 29 -1.56 -2.89 2.63
C ASP A 29 -1.69 -3.16 1.12
N GLY A 30 -0.57 -3.47 0.46
CA GLY A 30 -0.51 -3.72 -0.98
C GLY A 30 -0.53 -2.46 -1.85
N CYS A 31 -0.53 -1.29 -1.24
CA CYS A 31 -0.49 -0.01 -1.92
C CYS A 31 0.95 0.53 -2.00
N MET A 32 1.09 1.59 -2.79
CA MET A 32 2.28 2.42 -2.84
C MET A 32 1.83 3.87 -2.73
N ASP A 33 2.67 4.70 -2.13
CA ASP A 33 2.35 6.11 -1.88
C ASP A 33 3.42 7.02 -2.49
N ILE A 34 3.00 8.21 -2.96
CA ILE A 34 3.91 9.36 -3.12
C ILE A 34 3.63 10.32 -1.97
N LEU A 35 4.68 10.63 -1.23
CA LEU A 35 4.65 11.40 0.00
C LEU A 35 5.35 12.74 -0.20
N TRP A 36 4.76 13.78 0.36
CA TRP A 36 5.40 15.06 0.61
C TRP A 36 5.72 15.17 2.11
N LEU A 37 7.00 15.19 2.44
CA LEU A 37 7.50 15.31 3.81
C LEU A 37 8.75 16.18 3.80
N ASN A 38 8.82 17.16 4.71
CA ASN A 38 10.00 18.01 4.92
C ASN A 38 10.55 18.66 3.65
N GLY A 39 9.67 19.08 2.73
CA GLY A 39 10.06 19.73 1.48
C GLY A 39 10.51 18.77 0.37
N GLN A 40 10.34 17.46 0.55
CA GLN A 40 10.78 16.45 -0.41
C GLN A 40 9.65 15.52 -0.84
N LEU A 41 9.69 15.11 -2.11
CA LEU A 41 8.85 14.05 -2.65
C LEU A 41 9.55 12.70 -2.47
N VAL A 42 8.86 11.75 -1.85
CA VAL A 42 9.36 10.41 -1.55
C VAL A 42 8.35 9.38 -2.05
N VAL A 43 8.82 8.35 -2.74
CA VAL A 43 8.02 7.16 -3.07
C VAL A 43 8.18 6.14 -1.95
N ALA A 44 7.06 5.77 -1.34
CA ALA A 44 7.00 4.60 -0.47
C ALA A 44 6.58 3.39 -1.31
N GLY A 45 7.51 2.43 -1.43
CA GLY A 45 7.23 1.17 -2.11
C GLY A 45 6.38 0.23 -1.25
N PRO A 46 5.96 -0.91 -1.82
CA PRO A 46 5.12 -1.87 -1.12
C PRO A 46 5.92 -2.56 -0.02
N ASP A 47 5.32 -2.75 1.14
CA ASP A 47 5.94 -3.44 2.26
C ASP A 47 5.60 -4.93 2.29
N THR A 48 6.55 -5.76 2.70
CA THR A 48 6.35 -7.17 3.05
C THR A 48 6.10 -7.37 4.54
N SER A 49 6.49 -6.38 5.36
CA SER A 49 6.30 -6.35 6.81
C SER A 49 6.34 -4.90 7.31
N ALA A 50 5.90 -4.67 8.54
CA ALA A 50 5.77 -3.32 9.07
C ALA A 50 7.12 -2.61 9.19
N GLN A 51 7.13 -1.37 8.71
CA GLN A 51 8.25 -0.45 8.82
C GLN A 51 8.00 0.52 9.97
N LEU A 52 9.04 0.79 10.75
CA LEU A 52 9.02 1.81 11.80
C LEU A 52 9.71 3.06 11.29
N ALA A 53 8.94 4.10 10.99
CA ALA A 53 9.42 5.35 10.44
C ALA A 53 9.40 6.45 11.52
N PRO A 54 10.55 7.04 11.88
CA PRO A 54 10.54 8.26 12.68
C PRO A 54 9.99 9.41 11.84
N ILE A 55 8.87 9.98 12.27
CA ILE A 55 8.22 11.11 11.62
C ILE A 55 8.23 12.28 12.59
N ASP A 56 8.76 13.40 12.13
CA ASP A 56 8.70 14.68 12.82
C ASP A 56 8.13 15.73 11.88
N GLY A 57 6.84 16.03 12.04
CA GLY A 57 6.13 17.02 11.24
C GLY A 57 4.90 16.46 10.53
N THR A 58 4.59 17.06 9.38
CA THR A 58 3.40 16.73 8.60
C THR A 58 3.79 16.03 7.30
N ILE A 59 3.19 14.86 7.07
CA ILE A 59 3.23 14.15 5.80
C ILE A 59 1.92 14.40 5.07
N VAL A 60 2.00 14.67 3.78
CA VAL A 60 0.86 14.60 2.86
C VAL A 60 1.13 13.50 1.84
N GLY A 61 0.24 12.53 1.70
CA GLY A 61 0.43 11.40 0.81
C GLY A 61 -0.71 11.27 -0.20
N VAL A 62 -0.39 10.77 -1.39
CA VAL A 62 -1.37 10.17 -2.29
C VAL A 62 -1.10 8.67 -2.37
N ARG A 63 -2.15 7.89 -2.10
CA ARG A 63 -2.13 6.44 -2.13
C ARG A 63 -2.72 5.93 -3.42
N PHE A 64 -1.95 5.14 -4.15
CA PHE A 64 -2.42 4.46 -5.35
C PHE A 64 -3.20 3.21 -4.96
N ARG A 65 -4.22 2.86 -5.74
CA ARG A 65 -4.84 1.53 -5.63
C ARG A 65 -3.77 0.45 -5.88
N PRO A 66 -3.87 -0.72 -5.23
CA PRO A 66 -2.86 -1.77 -5.36
C PRO A 66 -2.56 -2.11 -6.82
N GLY A 67 -1.27 -2.09 -7.19
CA GLY A 67 -0.83 -2.41 -8.54
C GLY A 67 -0.79 -1.26 -9.55
N VAL A 68 -1.30 -0.07 -9.21
CA VAL A 68 -1.37 1.06 -10.15
C VAL A 68 -0.05 1.84 -10.24
N ALA A 69 0.57 2.16 -9.10
CA ALA A 69 1.76 3.03 -9.04
C ALA A 69 2.92 2.60 -9.96
N PRO A 70 3.26 1.30 -10.14
CA PRO A 70 4.41 0.90 -10.97
C PRO A 70 4.29 1.34 -12.43
N GLY A 71 3.07 1.28 -13.00
CA GLY A 71 2.83 1.73 -14.37
C GLY A 71 2.99 3.24 -14.52
N PHE A 72 2.65 3.98 -13.47
CA PHE A 72 2.79 5.43 -13.42
C PHE A 72 4.23 5.89 -13.18
N LEU A 73 4.95 5.23 -12.27
CA LEU A 73 6.33 5.54 -11.93
C LEU A 73 7.31 5.11 -13.02
N GLY A 74 6.96 4.12 -13.84
CA GLY A 74 7.76 3.64 -14.97
C GLY A 74 8.76 2.53 -14.63
N LEU A 75 8.62 1.90 -13.47
CA LEU A 75 9.49 0.82 -12.99
C LEU A 75 8.69 -0.27 -12.24
N PRO A 76 9.19 -1.51 -12.20
CA PRO A 76 8.60 -2.59 -11.40
C PRO A 76 8.50 -2.22 -9.91
N ALA A 77 7.37 -2.54 -9.27
CA ALA A 77 7.22 -2.42 -7.81
C ALA A 77 8.31 -3.18 -7.04
N SER A 78 8.83 -4.28 -7.60
CA SER A 78 9.86 -5.11 -6.98
C SER A 78 11.19 -4.40 -6.77
N GLU A 79 11.44 -3.29 -7.47
CA GLU A 79 12.62 -2.46 -7.26
C GLU A 79 12.47 -1.53 -6.04
N LEU A 80 11.23 -1.35 -5.55
CA LEU A 80 10.89 -0.45 -4.45
C LEU A 80 10.41 -1.19 -3.19
N THR A 81 10.29 -2.52 -3.23
CA THR A 81 9.80 -3.33 -2.10
C THR A 81 10.60 -3.07 -0.83
N ASP A 82 9.90 -2.78 0.27
CA ASP A 82 10.47 -2.45 1.58
C ASP A 82 11.41 -1.22 1.58
N THR A 83 11.26 -0.31 0.62
CA THR A 83 12.08 0.92 0.52
C THR A 83 11.25 2.20 0.50
N ARG A 84 11.92 3.31 0.85
CA ARG A 84 11.44 4.68 0.64
C ARG A 84 12.53 5.41 -0.11
N VAL A 85 12.22 5.91 -1.30
CA VAL A 85 13.21 6.53 -2.19
C VAL A 85 12.78 7.95 -2.57
N PRO A 86 13.70 8.93 -2.59
CA PRO A 86 13.43 10.24 -3.17
C PRO A 86 12.90 10.09 -4.60
N LEU A 87 11.84 10.84 -4.95
CA LEU A 87 11.28 10.78 -6.30
C LEU A 87 12.28 11.27 -7.37
N ALA A 88 13.21 12.15 -6.98
CA ALA A 88 14.30 12.65 -7.83
C ALA A 88 15.32 11.58 -8.23
N ASP A 89 15.36 10.43 -7.52
CA ASP A 89 16.20 9.30 -7.90
C ASP A 89 15.53 8.44 -9.00
N LEU A 90 14.23 8.61 -9.22
CA LEU A 90 13.44 7.86 -10.20
C LEU A 90 13.11 8.70 -11.44
N TRP A 91 12.87 10.01 -11.25
CA TRP A 91 12.47 10.94 -12.29
C TRP A 91 13.49 12.06 -12.47
N ALA A 92 13.43 12.75 -13.61
CA ALA A 92 14.30 13.90 -13.87
C ALA A 92 14.21 14.95 -12.74
N PRO A 93 15.33 15.39 -12.15
CA PRO A 93 15.35 16.34 -11.04
C PRO A 93 14.53 17.60 -11.29
N ASP A 94 14.68 18.25 -12.45
CA ASP A 94 13.94 19.46 -12.82
C ASP A 94 12.41 19.30 -12.72
N ARG A 95 11.90 18.11 -13.06
CA ARG A 95 10.46 17.81 -12.95
C ARG A 95 10.03 17.70 -11.49
N VAL A 96 10.87 17.10 -10.65
CA VAL A 96 10.59 16.94 -9.22
C VAL A 96 10.69 18.27 -8.49
N ASP A 97 11.66 19.11 -8.85
CA ASP A 97 11.83 20.46 -8.32
C ASP A 97 10.63 21.34 -8.67
N GLN A 98 10.14 21.27 -9.92
CA GLN A 98 8.93 21.99 -10.32
C GLN A 98 7.70 21.59 -9.49
N LEU A 99 7.54 20.29 -9.20
CA LEU A 99 6.47 19.81 -8.33
C LEU A 99 6.66 20.35 -6.91
N ALA A 100 7.88 20.31 -6.37
CA ALA A 100 8.19 20.83 -5.04
C ALA A 100 7.89 22.34 -4.93
N GLU A 101 8.24 23.14 -5.93
CA GLU A 101 7.90 24.56 -6.01
C GLU A 101 6.37 24.78 -6.05
N GLU A 102 5.65 23.93 -6.77
CA GLU A 102 4.18 23.98 -6.80
C GLU A 102 3.58 23.71 -5.41
N MET A 103 4.14 22.76 -4.64
CA MET A 103 3.72 22.46 -3.25
C MET A 103 3.94 23.63 -2.28
N LEU A 104 4.83 24.58 -2.61
CA LEU A 104 5.04 25.79 -1.79
C LEU A 104 3.93 26.83 -2.00
N THR A 105 3.20 26.76 -3.12
CA THR A 105 2.19 27.74 -3.50
C THR A 105 0.77 27.18 -3.51
N LYS A 106 0.61 25.85 -3.55
CA LYS A 106 -0.67 25.15 -3.57
C LYS A 106 -0.73 24.07 -2.46
N PRO A 107 -1.93 23.68 -1.98
CA PRO A 107 -2.06 22.60 -1.02
C PRO A 107 -1.44 21.30 -1.56
N PRO A 108 -0.51 20.64 -0.83
CA PRO A 108 0.21 19.51 -1.40
C PRO A 108 -0.66 18.34 -1.86
N GLY A 109 -1.76 18.07 -1.14
CA GLY A 109 -2.69 17.02 -1.49
C GLY A 109 -3.37 17.24 -2.85
N GLN A 110 -3.60 18.49 -3.25
CA GLN A 110 -4.20 18.81 -4.54
C GLN A 110 -3.22 18.56 -5.69
N VAL A 111 -1.96 18.95 -5.52
CA VAL A 111 -0.91 18.74 -6.52
C VAL A 111 -0.61 17.25 -6.66
N LEU A 112 -0.50 16.52 -5.54
CA LEU A 112 -0.32 15.07 -5.55
C LEU A 112 -1.49 14.34 -6.24
N LEU A 113 -2.73 14.77 -5.98
CA LEU A 113 -3.91 14.22 -6.66
C LEU A 113 -3.88 14.50 -8.17
N GLY A 114 -3.53 15.72 -8.58
CA GLY A 114 -3.40 16.09 -9.99
C GLY A 114 -2.28 15.32 -10.70
N LEU A 115 -1.18 15.05 -9.98
CA LEU A 115 -0.09 14.21 -10.46
C LEU A 115 -0.54 12.76 -10.64
N ALA A 116 -1.15 12.17 -9.60
CA ALA A 116 -1.62 10.78 -9.61
C ALA A 116 -2.78 10.56 -10.60
N GLY A 117 -3.56 11.59 -10.94
CA GLY A 117 -4.60 11.54 -11.97
C GLY A 117 -4.08 11.23 -13.38
N GLN A 118 -2.76 11.26 -13.60
CA GLN A 118 -2.11 10.84 -14.85
C GLN A 118 -1.85 9.33 -14.90
N ALA A 119 -2.01 8.62 -13.78
CA ALA A 119 -1.91 7.17 -13.73
C ALA A 119 -3.05 6.52 -14.51
N ARG A 120 -2.83 5.27 -14.93
CA ARG A 120 -3.84 4.45 -15.60
C ARG A 120 -4.08 3.18 -14.80
N PRO A 121 -5.34 2.73 -14.68
CA PRO A 121 -5.62 1.43 -14.07
C PRO A 121 -4.92 0.32 -14.86
N ASP A 122 -4.62 -0.79 -14.19
CA ASP A 122 -4.08 -1.98 -14.83
C ASP A 122 -5.10 -3.12 -14.67
N PRO A 123 -5.75 -3.57 -15.75
CA PRO A 123 -6.79 -4.60 -15.67
C PRO A 123 -6.31 -5.92 -15.06
N PHE A 124 -5.01 -6.23 -15.17
CA PHE A 124 -4.45 -7.41 -14.51
C PHE A 124 -4.30 -7.18 -13.01
N ALA A 125 -3.85 -6.01 -12.58
CA ALA A 125 -3.79 -5.67 -11.17
C ALA A 125 -5.18 -5.75 -10.53
N ASP A 126 -6.19 -5.17 -11.18
CA ASP A 126 -7.57 -5.19 -10.70
C ASP A 126 -8.13 -6.62 -10.62
N ALA A 127 -7.90 -7.43 -11.66
CA ALA A 127 -8.29 -8.83 -11.67
C ALA A 127 -7.58 -9.63 -10.57
N VAL A 128 -6.30 -9.34 -10.32
CA VAL A 128 -5.55 -9.98 -9.24
C VAL A 128 -6.14 -9.61 -7.89
N VAL A 129 -6.29 -8.33 -7.58
CA VAL A 129 -6.82 -7.85 -6.29
C VAL A 129 -8.22 -8.40 -6.02
N THR A 130 -9.06 -8.48 -7.05
CA THR A 130 -10.43 -9.01 -6.93
C THR A 130 -10.47 -10.52 -6.76
N GLY A 131 -9.58 -11.25 -7.46
CA GLY A 131 -9.61 -12.71 -7.55
C GLY A 131 -8.59 -13.44 -6.68
N ILE A 132 -7.72 -12.73 -5.95
CA ILE A 132 -6.62 -13.34 -5.20
C ILE A 132 -7.15 -14.25 -4.08
N GLN A 133 -6.86 -15.54 -4.21
CA GLN A 133 -7.16 -16.57 -3.22
C GLN A 133 -5.86 -17.29 -2.83
N SER A 134 -5.96 -18.25 -1.91
CA SER A 134 -4.83 -19.08 -1.49
C SER A 134 -4.34 -20.02 -2.61
N ASP A 135 -5.22 -20.42 -3.53
CA ASP A 135 -4.89 -21.24 -4.69
C ASP A 135 -4.34 -20.39 -5.86
N VAL A 136 -3.02 -20.23 -5.86
CA VAL A 136 -2.29 -19.51 -6.92
C VAL A 136 -2.42 -20.21 -8.27
N ARG A 137 -2.53 -21.54 -8.29
CA ARG A 137 -2.59 -22.29 -9.55
C ARG A 137 -3.93 -22.09 -10.23
N GLY A 138 -5.03 -22.29 -9.51
CA GLY A 138 -6.38 -22.05 -10.04
C GLY A 138 -6.52 -20.62 -10.57
N MET A 139 -6.02 -19.63 -9.81
CA MET A 139 -6.00 -18.25 -10.26
C MET A 139 -5.18 -18.02 -11.54
N ALA A 140 -4.00 -18.66 -11.66
CA ALA A 140 -3.20 -18.55 -12.87
C ALA A 140 -3.94 -19.13 -14.09
N GLU A 141 -4.58 -20.29 -13.92
CA GLU A 141 -5.39 -20.95 -14.93
C GLU A 141 -6.58 -20.07 -15.36
N ASP A 142 -7.32 -19.48 -14.42
CA ASP A 142 -8.44 -18.57 -14.67
C ASP A 142 -8.02 -17.31 -15.46
N MET A 143 -6.77 -16.85 -15.27
CA MET A 143 -6.20 -15.72 -15.98
C MET A 143 -5.50 -16.09 -17.30
N GLY A 144 -5.50 -17.38 -17.68
CA GLY A 144 -4.80 -17.87 -18.87
C GLY A 144 -3.27 -17.76 -18.78
N LEU A 145 -2.72 -17.86 -17.58
CA LEU A 145 -1.30 -17.73 -17.27
C LEU A 145 -0.75 -19.03 -16.67
N SER A 146 0.54 -19.28 -16.87
CA SER A 146 1.28 -20.18 -15.98
C SER A 146 1.54 -19.51 -14.63
N GLU A 147 1.72 -20.30 -13.56
CA GLU A 147 2.10 -19.78 -12.23
C GLU A 147 3.35 -18.88 -12.29
N ARG A 148 4.31 -19.23 -13.14
CA ARG A 148 5.53 -18.42 -13.34
C ARG A 148 5.24 -17.06 -13.98
N GLN A 149 4.30 -17.00 -14.93
CA GLN A 149 3.88 -15.73 -15.54
C GLN A 149 3.10 -14.88 -14.53
N LEU A 150 2.16 -15.48 -13.78
CA LEU A 150 1.45 -14.80 -12.71
C LEU A 150 2.43 -14.23 -11.69
N HIS A 151 3.35 -15.05 -11.18
CA HIS A 151 4.36 -14.62 -10.21
C HIS A 151 5.19 -13.44 -10.72
N ARG A 152 5.71 -13.52 -11.96
CA ARG A 152 6.51 -12.43 -12.54
C ARG A 152 5.71 -11.14 -12.67
N ARG A 153 4.46 -11.22 -13.12
CA ARG A 153 3.60 -10.03 -13.23
C ARG A 153 3.24 -9.46 -11.87
N CYS A 154 3.06 -10.30 -10.85
CA CYS A 154 2.84 -9.84 -9.48
C CYS A 154 4.08 -9.11 -8.92
N LEU A 155 5.29 -9.60 -9.18
CA LEU A 155 6.51 -8.85 -8.82
C LEU A 155 6.53 -7.46 -9.46
N THR A 156 6.17 -7.36 -10.73
CA THR A 156 6.13 -6.07 -11.44
C THR A 156 5.07 -5.11 -10.88
N ARG A 157 3.89 -5.60 -10.51
CA ARG A 157 2.76 -4.74 -10.09
C ARG A 157 2.68 -4.52 -8.58
N PHE A 158 3.05 -5.50 -7.76
CA PHE A 158 2.85 -5.46 -6.30
C PHE A 158 4.15 -5.58 -5.51
N GLY A 159 5.27 -5.86 -6.16
CA GLY A 159 6.59 -5.95 -5.52
C GLY A 159 6.92 -7.32 -4.95
N TYR A 160 5.94 -8.21 -4.89
CA TYR A 160 6.09 -9.57 -4.38
C TYR A 160 5.14 -10.54 -5.11
N GLY A 161 5.36 -11.84 -4.89
CA GLY A 161 4.55 -12.89 -5.51
C GLY A 161 3.11 -12.95 -4.99
N PRO A 162 2.22 -13.70 -5.68
CA PRO A 162 0.78 -13.77 -5.36
C PRO A 162 0.51 -14.28 -3.94
N LYS A 163 1.33 -15.20 -3.40
CA LYS A 163 1.17 -15.68 -2.02
C LYS A 163 1.36 -14.56 -1.00
N THR A 164 2.38 -13.72 -1.16
CA THR A 164 2.61 -12.57 -0.25
C THR A 164 1.49 -11.55 -0.40
N LEU A 165 1.06 -11.27 -1.63
CA LEU A 165 -0.07 -10.37 -1.88
C LEU A 165 -1.36 -10.85 -1.21
N HIS A 166 -1.69 -12.13 -1.35
CA HIS A 166 -2.85 -12.72 -0.67
C HIS A 166 -2.78 -12.51 0.84
N ARG A 167 -1.61 -12.77 1.46
CA ARG A 167 -1.40 -12.57 2.90
C ARG A 167 -1.59 -11.12 3.33
N VAL A 168 -1.05 -10.17 2.56
CA VAL A 168 -1.15 -8.73 2.83
C VAL A 168 -2.60 -8.23 2.71
N LEU A 169 -3.29 -8.56 1.61
CA LEU A 169 -4.67 -8.12 1.41
C LEU A 169 -5.63 -8.75 2.43
N ARG A 170 -5.40 -10.03 2.76
CA ARG A 170 -6.13 -10.73 3.81
C ARG A 170 -5.92 -10.10 5.19
N PHE A 171 -4.70 -9.69 5.49
CA PHE A 171 -4.38 -8.94 6.70
C PHE A 171 -5.10 -7.57 6.73
N GLY A 172 -5.11 -6.83 5.63
CA GLY A 172 -5.87 -5.57 5.52
C GLY A 172 -7.35 -5.75 5.82
N GLN A 173 -8.00 -6.77 5.24
CA GLN A 173 -9.40 -7.11 5.53
C GLN A 173 -9.61 -7.50 7.01
N ALA A 174 -8.68 -8.23 7.61
CA ALA A 174 -8.74 -8.56 9.03
C ALA A 174 -8.62 -7.31 9.92
N MET A 175 -7.79 -6.34 9.54
CA MET A 175 -7.66 -5.06 10.23
C MET A 175 -8.94 -4.24 10.15
N GLU A 176 -9.58 -4.14 8.98
CA GLU A 176 -10.87 -3.45 8.81
C GLU A 176 -11.92 -4.01 9.77
N LEU A 177 -12.10 -5.34 9.79
CA LEU A 177 -13.05 -5.98 10.70
C LEU A 177 -12.70 -5.79 12.18
N ALA A 178 -11.41 -5.73 12.51
CA ALA A 178 -10.96 -5.49 13.88
C ALA A 178 -11.23 -4.05 14.32
N TYR A 179 -11.06 -3.06 13.44
CA TYR A 179 -11.44 -1.67 13.68
C TYR A 179 -12.96 -1.51 13.83
N ASP A 180 -13.75 -2.31 13.11
CA ASP A 180 -15.21 -2.38 13.27
C ASP A 180 -15.65 -3.13 14.54
N GLY A 181 -14.70 -3.66 15.33
CA GLY A 181 -14.97 -4.28 16.63
C GLY A 181 -15.39 -5.75 16.57
N ALA A 182 -15.18 -6.44 15.45
CA ALA A 182 -15.48 -7.87 15.35
C ALA A 182 -14.59 -8.72 16.29
N ALA A 183 -15.14 -9.81 16.82
CA ALA A 183 -14.37 -10.74 17.65
C ALA A 183 -13.28 -11.45 16.82
N PHE A 184 -12.08 -11.63 17.37
CA PHE A 184 -10.94 -12.16 16.61
C PHE A 184 -11.14 -13.60 16.11
N SER A 185 -11.93 -14.40 16.82
CA SER A 185 -12.36 -15.73 16.34
C SER A 185 -13.22 -15.63 15.07
N ASP A 186 -14.13 -14.66 15.04
CA ASP A 186 -15.03 -14.44 13.90
C ASP A 186 -14.26 -13.86 12.72
N ILE A 187 -13.31 -12.97 12.97
CA ILE A 187 -12.39 -12.46 11.94
C ILE A 187 -11.60 -13.62 11.33
N ALA A 188 -11.02 -14.50 12.16
CA ALA A 188 -10.28 -15.66 11.69
C ALA A 188 -11.15 -16.54 10.76
N TYR A 189 -12.38 -16.85 11.18
CA TYR A 189 -13.32 -17.63 10.38
C TYR A 189 -13.71 -16.93 9.06
N ARG A 190 -14.17 -15.67 9.12
CA ARG A 190 -14.66 -14.91 7.95
C ARG A 190 -13.61 -14.70 6.88
N ILE A 191 -12.37 -14.49 7.31
CA ILE A 191 -11.25 -14.16 6.43
C ILE A 191 -10.51 -15.42 5.95
N GLY A 192 -10.83 -16.60 6.50
CA GLY A 192 -10.24 -17.88 6.06
C GLY A 192 -8.89 -18.21 6.71
N TYR A 193 -8.66 -17.72 7.93
CA TYR A 193 -7.62 -18.25 8.79
C TYR A 193 -8.05 -19.59 9.40
N ALA A 194 -7.09 -20.47 9.64
CA ALA A 194 -7.36 -21.79 10.23
C ALA A 194 -7.97 -21.67 11.65
N ASP A 195 -7.49 -20.70 12.44
CA ASP A 195 -7.96 -20.39 13.78
C ASP A 195 -7.46 -18.99 14.21
N GLN A 196 -7.87 -18.53 15.39
CA GLN A 196 -7.43 -17.26 15.96
C GLN A 196 -5.91 -17.21 16.21
N ALA A 197 -5.27 -18.34 16.52
CA ALA A 197 -3.83 -18.38 16.74
C ALA A 197 -3.04 -18.21 15.44
N HIS A 198 -3.56 -18.72 14.32
CA HIS A 198 -3.04 -18.49 12.98
C HIS A 198 -3.17 -17.02 12.60
N LEU A 199 -4.34 -16.40 12.80
CA LEU A 199 -4.52 -14.95 12.64
C LEU A 199 -3.48 -14.16 13.45
N ALA A 200 -3.36 -14.47 14.75
CA ALA A 200 -2.43 -13.76 15.64
C ALA A 200 -0.96 -13.89 15.19
N ARG A 201 -0.52 -15.09 14.75
CA ARG A 201 0.82 -15.31 14.21
C ARG A 201 1.06 -14.49 12.94
N GLU A 202 0.11 -14.50 12.01
CA GLU A 202 0.24 -13.76 10.75
C GLU A 202 0.26 -12.25 10.98
N VAL A 203 -0.62 -11.72 11.83
CA VAL A 203 -0.61 -10.31 12.24
C VAL A 203 0.73 -9.93 12.87
N LYS A 204 1.28 -10.78 13.76
CA LYS A 204 2.58 -10.52 14.37
C LYS A 204 3.71 -10.51 13.34
N THR A 205 3.67 -11.40 12.35
CA THR A 205 4.65 -11.45 11.25
C THR A 205 4.57 -10.20 10.36
N LEU A 206 3.37 -9.78 9.96
CA LEU A 206 3.18 -8.67 9.02
C LEU A 206 3.29 -7.31 9.70
N ALA A 207 2.75 -7.16 10.90
CA ALA A 207 2.66 -5.87 11.58
C ALA A 207 3.73 -5.66 12.67
N GLY A 208 4.41 -6.72 13.12
CA GLY A 208 5.32 -6.67 14.27
C GLY A 208 4.60 -6.43 15.62
N ALA A 209 3.28 -6.31 15.62
CA ALA A 209 2.41 -6.07 16.77
C ALA A 209 1.24 -7.05 16.77
N THR A 210 0.51 -7.14 17.88
CA THR A 210 -0.73 -7.90 17.98
C THR A 210 -1.91 -7.10 17.46
N LEU A 211 -2.98 -7.78 17.08
CA LEU A 211 -4.21 -7.14 16.60
C LEU A 211 -4.79 -6.18 17.66
N THR A 212 -4.76 -6.56 18.94
CA THR A 212 -5.18 -5.70 20.06
C THR A 212 -4.37 -4.40 20.14
N GLU A 213 -3.06 -4.45 19.95
CA GLU A 213 -2.20 -3.26 20.00
C GLU A 213 -2.51 -2.31 18.83
N LEU A 214 -2.72 -2.86 17.63
CA LEU A 214 -3.01 -2.07 16.42
C LEU A 214 -4.38 -1.39 16.44
N VAL A 215 -5.39 -2.01 17.06
CA VAL A 215 -6.73 -1.40 17.16
C VAL A 215 -6.78 -0.31 18.24
N ARG A 216 -5.96 -0.41 19.29
CA ARG A 216 -5.87 0.61 20.35
C ARG A 216 -5.11 1.86 19.93
N THR A 217 -4.19 1.72 19.00
CA THR A 217 -3.39 2.81 18.46
C THR A 217 -3.55 2.81 16.95
N PRO A 218 -4.61 3.46 16.41
CA PRO A 218 -4.80 3.55 14.97
C PRO A 218 -3.52 4.08 14.33
N THR A 219 -2.96 3.29 13.40
CA THR A 219 -1.71 3.58 12.67
C THR A 219 -1.89 4.62 11.59
#